data_AF-A0A1F1UY58-F1
#
_entry.id   AF-A0A1F1UY58-F1
#
_cell.length_a   1.000
_cell.length_b   1.000
_cell.length_c   1.000
_cell.angle_alpha   90.00
_cell.angle_beta   90.00
_cell.angle_gamma   90.00
#
_symmetry.space_group_name_H-M   'P 1'
#
loop_
_entity.id
_entity.type
_entity.pdbx_description
1 polymer ?
#
loop_
_entity_poly.entity_id
_entity_poly.type
_entity_poly.pdbx_seq_one_letter_code
_entity_poly.pdbx_strand_id
1 'polypeptide(L)'
;MKRYLPLITATLLLASCGTAPVPEAPVPETTLGTPATEAPAPSTRDLYADAIADPARFFADLDGLDGTFAYDVLDINGDLEPELLLRAGADGPSPIRVLRAQDGTLSWTKDYLIDSDDPYPTVFTNGTQPGLDQYEAESPLLHVTHFELRGQRLEKVWGPEETVVGNPLSEFTRITWHPTTDAAALGTIKPPELKGPMEGTMGQVSEVEHLQGQQFRVRFEPTADGIAVTYPELGCAGHLTRTNDGFRETITEGTCDNGGTWHLLIDDNHAHAFYNSPDGRYTADGRLTPAG
;
A
#
# COMPACT_ATOMS: atom_id res chain seq x y z
N MET A 1 37.84 55.94 22.82
CA MET A 1 37.90 57.42 22.77
C MET A 1 38.99 57.84 21.78
N LYS A 2 38.62 58.64 20.75
CA LYS A 2 39.47 59.53 19.93
C LYS A 2 40.64 58.88 19.15
N ARG A 3 41.03 59.26 17.94
CA ARG A 3 40.61 60.24 16.91
C ARG A 3 41.52 59.96 15.68
N TYR A 4 40.95 60.03 14.48
CA TYR A 4 41.45 60.64 13.23
C TYR A 4 42.88 60.44 12.70
N LEU A 5 42.93 60.05 11.42
CA LEU A 5 43.98 60.28 10.40
C LEU A 5 44.44 61.75 10.28
N PRO A 6 45.63 61.96 9.67
CA PRO A 6 45.80 62.97 8.60
C PRO A 6 46.48 62.37 7.34
N LEU A 7 45.94 62.58 6.13
CA LEU A 7 46.23 63.65 5.14
C LEU A 7 47.47 63.37 4.24
N ILE A 8 47.28 63.18 2.91
CA ILE A 8 47.47 64.17 1.79
C ILE A 8 48.98 64.30 1.42
N THR A 9 49.52 64.19 0.20
CA THR A 9 49.12 64.35 -1.22
C THR A 9 50.27 63.78 -2.08
N ALA A 10 50.05 63.42 -3.34
CA ALA A 10 50.77 64.00 -4.50
C ALA A 10 50.31 63.35 -5.81
N THR A 11 49.52 64.13 -6.54
CA THR A 11 49.10 63.94 -7.91
C THR A 11 50.29 64.12 -8.87
N LEU A 12 50.44 63.25 -9.87
CA LEU A 12 51.13 63.60 -11.11
C LEU A 12 50.21 63.26 -12.29
N LEU A 13 49.60 64.29 -12.88
CA LEU A 13 49.01 64.25 -14.21
C LEU A 13 50.14 64.38 -15.23
N LEU A 14 50.22 63.47 -16.19
CA LEU A 14 50.71 63.75 -17.54
C LEU A 14 49.70 63.16 -18.52
N ALA A 15 49.04 64.06 -19.24
CA ALA A 15 48.15 63.76 -20.35
C ALA A 15 48.95 63.56 -21.64
N SER A 16 48.53 62.62 -22.51
CA SER A 16 48.60 62.82 -23.96
C SER A 16 47.77 61.78 -24.73
N CYS A 17 46.78 62.30 -25.47
CA CYS A 17 46.21 61.84 -26.74
C CYS A 17 45.87 60.36 -27.01
N GLY A 18 44.57 60.05 -26.89
CA GLY A 18 43.72 59.71 -28.05
C GLY A 18 43.83 58.31 -28.66
N THR A 19 42.90 57.43 -28.30
CA THR A 19 42.39 56.38 -29.20
C THR A 19 40.92 56.12 -28.87
N ALA A 20 40.06 56.07 -29.89
CA ALA A 20 38.62 55.90 -29.78
C ALA A 20 38.25 54.53 -29.13
N PRO A 21 37.17 54.44 -28.33
CA PRO A 21 36.78 53.19 -27.70
C PRO A 21 36.21 52.20 -28.72
N VAL A 22 36.69 50.97 -28.62
CA VAL A 22 36.21 49.78 -29.34
C VAL A 22 34.76 49.50 -28.89
N PRO A 23 33.82 49.10 -29.79
CA PRO A 23 32.48 48.72 -29.39
C PRO A 23 32.51 47.51 -28.44
N GLU A 24 31.96 47.69 -27.25
CA GLU A 24 31.80 46.65 -26.23
C GLU A 24 30.81 45.60 -26.76
N ALA A 25 31.24 44.35 -26.88
CA ALA A 25 30.38 43.24 -27.26
C ALA A 25 29.31 43.03 -26.16
N PRO A 26 28.04 42.73 -26.51
CA PRO A 26 27.00 42.53 -25.51
C PRO A 26 27.33 41.31 -24.64
N VAL A 27 27.27 41.51 -23.32
CA VAL A 27 27.37 40.45 -22.32
C VAL A 27 26.25 39.45 -22.58
N PRO A 28 26.51 38.13 -22.63
CA PRO A 28 25.46 37.15 -22.83
C PRO A 28 24.50 37.21 -21.64
N GLU A 29 23.23 37.50 -21.92
CA GLU A 29 22.15 37.36 -20.95
C GLU A 29 22.15 35.92 -20.45
N THR A 30 22.48 35.73 -19.18
CA THR A 30 22.28 34.45 -18.51
C THR A 30 20.77 34.27 -18.41
N THR A 31 20.19 33.52 -19.35
CA THR A 31 18.80 33.08 -19.24
C THR A 31 18.76 32.23 -17.97
N LEU A 32 18.19 32.78 -16.89
CA LEU A 32 17.80 32.00 -15.73
C LEU A 32 16.80 30.98 -16.23
N GLY A 33 17.26 29.76 -16.48
CA GLY A 33 16.39 28.63 -16.75
C GLY A 33 15.38 28.56 -15.61
N THR A 34 14.10 28.56 -15.97
CA THR A 34 13.00 28.17 -15.08
C THR A 34 13.45 26.93 -14.32
N PRO A 35 13.30 26.85 -12.98
CA PRO A 35 13.54 25.60 -12.27
C PRO A 35 12.74 24.53 -13.00
N ALA A 36 13.40 23.44 -13.42
CA ALA A 36 12.68 22.31 -13.97
C ALA A 36 11.67 21.89 -12.91
N THR A 37 10.38 22.13 -13.17
CA THR A 37 9.31 21.55 -12.37
C THR A 37 9.53 20.06 -12.45
N GLU A 38 9.92 19.46 -11.33
CA GLU A 38 10.05 18.02 -11.20
C GLU A 38 8.72 17.41 -11.68
N ALA A 39 8.80 16.50 -12.65
CA ALA A 39 7.58 15.86 -13.14
C ALA A 39 6.88 15.21 -11.95
N PRO A 40 5.53 15.31 -11.84
CA PRO A 40 4.83 14.66 -10.76
C PRO A 40 5.19 13.17 -10.75
N ALA A 41 5.36 12.62 -9.55
CA ALA A 41 5.60 11.19 -9.39
C ALA A 41 4.51 10.39 -10.11
N PRO A 42 4.85 9.26 -10.75
CA PRO A 42 3.88 8.45 -11.47
C PRO A 42 2.80 7.97 -10.50
N SER A 43 1.55 7.91 -10.96
CA SER A 43 0.46 7.39 -10.14
C SER A 43 0.58 5.87 -9.98
N THR A 44 -0.04 5.30 -8.95
CA THR A 44 -0.20 3.83 -8.77
C THR A 44 -0.70 3.17 -10.05
N ARG A 45 -1.68 3.79 -10.73
CA ARG A 45 -2.24 3.28 -11.98
C ARG A 45 -1.20 3.27 -13.11
N ASP A 46 -0.39 4.31 -13.23
CA ASP A 46 0.66 4.38 -14.26
C ASP A 46 1.74 3.33 -14.00
N LEU A 47 2.16 3.17 -12.74
CA LEU A 47 3.15 2.16 -12.35
C LEU A 47 2.67 0.73 -12.64
N TYR A 48 1.39 0.44 -12.36
CA TYR A 48 0.80 -0.86 -12.67
C TYR A 48 0.56 -1.05 -14.18
N ALA A 49 0.21 -0.01 -14.93
CA ALA A 49 0.12 -0.07 -16.38
C ALA A 49 1.49 -0.42 -17.01
N ASP A 50 2.56 0.21 -16.54
CA ASP A 50 3.94 -0.11 -16.96
C ASP A 50 4.36 -1.53 -16.53
N ALA A 51 3.85 -2.03 -15.40
CA ALA A 51 4.10 -3.39 -14.95
C ALA A 51 3.45 -4.43 -15.87
N ILE A 52 2.17 -4.27 -16.21
CA ILE A 52 1.45 -5.24 -17.05
C ILE A 52 1.84 -5.15 -18.54
N ALA A 53 2.48 -4.05 -18.98
CA ALA A 53 3.01 -3.91 -20.33
C ALA A 53 4.28 -4.74 -20.60
N ASP A 54 5.09 -4.98 -19.57
CA ASP A 54 6.25 -5.88 -19.60
C ASP A 54 6.27 -6.78 -18.34
N PRO A 55 5.35 -7.76 -18.25
CA PRO A 55 5.18 -8.56 -17.04
C PRO A 55 6.29 -9.62 -16.87
N ALA A 56 6.94 -10.04 -17.96
CA ALA A 56 7.97 -11.07 -17.94
C ALA A 56 9.20 -10.67 -17.09
N ARG A 57 9.51 -9.36 -16.98
CA ARG A 57 10.62 -8.87 -16.17
C ARG A 57 10.49 -9.23 -14.68
N PHE A 58 9.26 -9.41 -14.20
CA PHE A 58 9.00 -9.79 -12.82
C PHE A 58 9.16 -11.27 -12.57
N PHE A 59 9.40 -12.11 -13.58
CA PHE A 59 9.61 -13.55 -13.43
C PHE A 59 10.88 -14.03 -14.14
N ALA A 60 11.83 -13.13 -14.38
CA ALA A 60 13.06 -13.43 -15.11
C ALA A 60 13.95 -14.48 -14.40
N ASP A 61 13.68 -14.78 -13.12
CA ASP A 61 14.33 -15.82 -12.34
C ASP A 61 13.68 -17.21 -12.48
N LEU A 62 12.55 -17.33 -13.20
CA LEU A 62 11.86 -18.58 -13.46
C LEU A 62 12.00 -19.00 -14.93
N ASP A 63 12.29 -20.28 -15.14
CA ASP A 63 12.35 -20.91 -16.46
C ASP A 63 11.01 -21.59 -16.82
N GLY A 64 10.77 -21.79 -18.12
CA GLY A 64 9.67 -22.65 -18.59
C GLY A 64 8.28 -22.03 -18.60
N LEU A 65 8.17 -20.72 -18.40
CA LEU A 65 6.89 -19.99 -18.53
C LEU A 65 6.41 -19.98 -19.99
N ASP A 66 5.09 -20.07 -20.18
CA ASP A 66 4.44 -20.11 -21.50
C ASP A 66 4.37 -18.73 -22.19
N GLY A 67 4.76 -17.66 -21.49
CA GLY A 67 4.75 -16.28 -21.98
C GLY A 67 3.40 -15.58 -21.88
N THR A 68 2.40 -16.20 -21.26
CA THR A 68 1.10 -15.61 -20.95
C THR A 68 1.09 -15.05 -19.53
N PHE A 69 0.32 -13.98 -19.33
CA PHE A 69 0.24 -13.31 -18.04
C PHE A 69 -1.17 -12.80 -17.79
N ALA A 70 -1.58 -12.86 -16.53
CA ALA A 70 -2.82 -12.27 -16.05
C ALA A 70 -2.54 -11.46 -14.79
N TYR A 71 -3.45 -10.57 -14.43
CA TYR A 71 -3.35 -9.75 -13.24
C TYR A 71 -4.71 -9.55 -12.57
N ASP A 72 -4.67 -9.18 -11.31
CA ASP A 72 -5.79 -8.60 -10.58
C ASP A 72 -5.28 -7.47 -9.68
N VAL A 73 -6.16 -6.61 -9.21
CA VAL A 73 -5.82 -5.46 -8.35
C VAL A 73 -6.72 -5.46 -7.13
N LEU A 74 -6.12 -5.69 -5.96
CA LEU A 74 -6.82 -5.93 -4.70
C LEU A 74 -6.03 -5.28 -3.57
N ASP A 75 -6.73 -4.63 -2.64
CA ASP A 75 -6.13 -4.25 -1.35
C ASP A 75 -6.07 -5.49 -0.46
N ILE A 76 -4.87 -6.07 -0.33
CA ILE A 76 -4.67 -7.27 0.49
C ILE A 76 -4.11 -6.93 1.86
N ASN A 77 -3.57 -5.73 2.06
CA ASN A 77 -2.95 -5.35 3.34
C ASN A 77 -3.90 -4.49 4.21
N GLY A 78 -5.03 -4.03 3.65
CA GLY A 78 -6.04 -3.19 4.30
C GLY A 78 -5.61 -1.75 4.55
N ASP A 79 -4.72 -1.19 3.73
CA ASP A 79 -4.26 0.20 3.81
C ASP A 79 -5.04 1.16 2.87
N LEU A 80 -6.04 0.67 2.14
CA LEU A 80 -6.81 1.37 1.09
C LEU A 80 -6.03 1.67 -0.20
N GLU A 81 -4.77 1.24 -0.34
CA GLU A 81 -4.02 1.19 -1.59
C GLU A 81 -3.98 -0.25 -2.11
N PRO A 82 -4.45 -0.50 -3.34
CA PRO A 82 -4.45 -1.86 -3.83
C PRO A 82 -3.06 -2.30 -4.29
N GLU A 83 -2.73 -3.56 -4.02
CA GLU A 83 -1.65 -4.30 -4.66
C GLU A 83 -2.06 -4.83 -6.03
N LEU A 84 -1.08 -5.03 -6.91
CA LEU A 84 -1.27 -5.77 -8.15
C LEU A 84 -0.77 -7.21 -7.96
N LEU A 85 -1.66 -8.18 -8.12
CA LEU A 85 -1.30 -9.58 -8.21
C LEU A 85 -1.02 -9.89 -9.67
N LEU A 86 0.18 -10.39 -9.98
CA LEU A 86 0.58 -10.77 -11.32
C LEU A 86 0.79 -12.29 -11.38
N ARG A 87 0.08 -12.98 -12.28
CA ARG A 87 0.20 -14.42 -12.53
C ARG A 87 0.92 -14.65 -13.86
N ALA A 88 1.92 -15.54 -13.87
CA ALA A 88 2.56 -15.99 -15.10
C ALA A 88 2.09 -17.41 -15.46
N GLY A 89 1.47 -17.57 -16.62
CA GLY A 89 0.83 -18.82 -17.05
C GLY A 89 -0.69 -18.73 -17.11
N ALA A 90 -1.24 -19.34 -18.16
CA ALA A 90 -2.68 -19.50 -18.36
C ALA A 90 -3.14 -20.87 -17.86
N ASP A 91 -2.33 -21.91 -18.04
CA ASP A 91 -2.71 -23.29 -17.76
C ASP A 91 -1.83 -23.91 -16.66
N GLY A 92 -2.48 -24.64 -15.74
CA GLY A 92 -1.82 -25.37 -14.66
C GLY A 92 -1.15 -24.48 -13.60
N PRO A 93 -0.26 -25.06 -12.78
CA PRO A 93 0.40 -24.36 -11.68
C PRO A 93 1.20 -23.14 -12.16
N SER A 94 0.69 -21.96 -11.84
CA SER A 94 1.15 -20.66 -12.32
C SER A 94 1.62 -19.81 -11.15
N PRO A 95 2.87 -19.33 -11.14
CA PRO A 95 3.38 -18.49 -10.06
C PRO A 95 2.71 -17.11 -10.04
N ILE A 96 2.43 -16.62 -8.83
CA ILE A 96 1.89 -15.29 -8.57
C ILE A 96 2.90 -14.47 -7.79
N ARG A 97 3.20 -13.26 -8.27
CA ARG A 97 3.92 -12.24 -7.53
C ARG A 97 2.99 -11.09 -7.16
N VAL A 98 3.23 -10.52 -5.99
CA VAL A 98 2.51 -9.31 -5.54
C VAL A 98 3.40 -8.11 -5.77
N LEU A 99 2.88 -7.12 -6.47
CA LEU A 99 3.52 -5.86 -6.77
C LEU A 99 2.82 -4.76 -5.96
N ARG A 100 3.61 -3.85 -5.43
CA ARG A 100 3.13 -2.72 -4.64
C ARG A 100 3.72 -1.42 -5.16
N ALA A 101 2.85 -0.50 -5.53
CA ALA A 101 3.21 0.87 -5.85
C ALA A 101 3.02 1.76 -4.64
N GLN A 102 4.11 2.37 -4.15
CA GLN A 102 4.11 3.27 -3.00
C GLN A 102 5.10 4.41 -3.22
N ASP A 103 4.71 5.64 -2.88
CA ASP A 103 5.55 6.85 -3.01
C ASP A 103 6.17 7.02 -4.41
N GLY A 104 5.41 6.67 -5.46
CA GLY A 104 5.87 6.76 -6.85
C GLY A 104 6.89 5.68 -7.25
N THR A 105 7.08 4.65 -6.42
CA THR A 105 8.00 3.54 -6.68
C THR A 105 7.26 2.21 -6.70
N LEU A 106 7.78 1.25 -7.46
CA LEU A 106 7.22 -0.10 -7.55
C LEU A 106 8.17 -1.10 -6.88
N SER A 107 7.64 -1.89 -5.96
CA SER A 107 8.32 -3.02 -5.33
C SER A 107 7.52 -4.31 -5.59
N TRP A 108 8.15 -5.48 -5.46
CA TRP A 108 7.47 -6.76 -5.69
C TRP A 108 8.05 -7.87 -4.83
N THR A 109 7.26 -8.91 -4.62
CA THR A 109 7.66 -10.08 -3.84
C THR A 109 8.74 -10.89 -4.56
N LYS A 110 9.71 -11.39 -3.78
CA LYS A 110 10.75 -12.29 -4.30
C LYS A 110 10.30 -13.74 -4.30
N ASP A 111 9.48 -14.10 -3.33
CA ASP A 111 8.68 -15.31 -3.28
C ASP A 111 7.42 -15.18 -4.15
N TYR A 112 6.80 -16.33 -4.39
CA TYR A 112 5.58 -16.44 -5.17
C TYR A 112 4.64 -17.45 -4.53
N LEU A 113 3.34 -17.23 -4.72
CA LEU A 113 2.31 -18.23 -4.52
C LEU A 113 2.11 -19.02 -5.82
N ILE A 114 1.37 -20.12 -5.76
CA ILE A 114 0.98 -20.89 -6.95
C ILE A 114 -0.54 -20.97 -7.01
N ASP A 115 -1.10 -20.56 -8.15
CA ASP A 115 -2.50 -20.74 -8.49
C ASP A 115 -2.64 -21.63 -9.73
N SER A 116 -3.78 -22.28 -9.89
CA SER A 116 -4.03 -23.21 -10.97
C SER A 116 -5.47 -23.10 -11.45
N ASP A 117 -5.66 -23.33 -12.75
CA ASP A 117 -6.99 -23.46 -13.34
C ASP A 117 -7.64 -24.84 -13.02
N ASP A 118 -6.83 -25.82 -12.61
CA ASP A 118 -7.29 -27.01 -11.89
C ASP A 118 -7.57 -26.65 -10.41
N PRO A 119 -8.46 -27.36 -9.69
CA PRO A 119 -8.99 -26.91 -8.40
C PRO A 119 -7.93 -26.53 -7.35
N TYR A 120 -6.75 -27.15 -7.42
CA TYR A 120 -5.63 -26.90 -6.53
C TYR A 120 -4.29 -27.02 -7.27
N PRO A 121 -3.25 -26.29 -6.85
CA PRO A 121 -3.31 -25.25 -5.80
C PRO A 121 -4.12 -24.03 -6.26
N THR A 122 -4.77 -23.33 -5.33
CA THR A 122 -5.53 -22.11 -5.66
C THR A 122 -5.31 -21.03 -4.62
N VAL A 123 -5.27 -19.78 -5.06
CA VAL A 123 -5.06 -18.60 -4.21
C VAL A 123 -6.32 -17.75 -4.16
N PHE A 124 -6.66 -17.23 -2.99
CA PHE A 124 -7.71 -16.24 -2.83
C PHE A 124 -7.44 -15.31 -1.65
N THR A 125 -8.29 -14.29 -1.47
CA THR A 125 -8.37 -13.51 -0.23
C THR A 125 -9.73 -13.74 0.40
N ASN A 126 -9.79 -13.88 1.72
CA ASN A 126 -11.05 -14.05 2.41
C ASN A 126 -11.85 -12.74 2.56
N GLY A 127 -11.25 -11.59 2.24
CA GLY A 127 -11.87 -10.27 2.32
C GLY A 127 -12.18 -9.79 3.76
N THR A 128 -11.79 -10.55 4.78
CA THR A 128 -12.08 -10.26 6.19
C THR A 128 -10.81 -10.10 7.03
N GLN A 129 -9.70 -10.72 6.62
CA GLN A 129 -8.37 -10.54 7.22
C GLN A 129 -7.35 -10.15 6.14
N PRO A 130 -6.32 -9.36 6.49
CA PRO A 130 -5.28 -9.00 5.53
C PRO A 130 -4.55 -10.25 5.04
N GLY A 131 -4.16 -10.29 3.77
CA GLY A 131 -3.35 -11.34 3.19
C GLY A 131 -4.08 -12.20 2.16
N LEU A 132 -3.42 -13.31 1.85
CA LEU A 132 -3.80 -14.29 0.83
C LEU A 132 -3.74 -15.70 1.42
N ASP A 133 -4.73 -16.51 1.07
CA ASP A 133 -4.77 -17.93 1.41
C ASP A 133 -4.40 -18.77 0.19
N GLN A 134 -3.46 -19.70 0.34
CA GLN A 134 -3.18 -20.73 -0.66
C GLN A 134 -3.69 -22.08 -0.17
N TYR A 135 -4.51 -22.70 -1.01
CA TYR A 135 -5.06 -24.02 -0.79
C TYR A 135 -4.31 -25.04 -1.63
N GLU A 136 -3.91 -26.15 -1.01
CA GLU A 136 -3.18 -27.23 -1.63
C GLU A 136 -3.86 -28.57 -1.33
N ALA A 137 -3.84 -29.48 -2.30
CA ALA A 137 -4.42 -30.81 -2.14
C ALA A 137 -3.32 -31.84 -1.86
N GLU A 138 -3.42 -32.54 -0.74
CA GLU A 138 -2.62 -33.71 -0.41
C GLU A 138 -3.57 -34.89 -0.19
N SER A 139 -3.92 -35.58 -1.28
CA SER A 139 -5.02 -36.57 -1.32
C SER A 139 -5.02 -37.53 -0.12
N PRO A 140 -6.14 -37.66 0.63
CA PRO A 140 -7.47 -37.08 0.40
C PRO A 140 -7.72 -35.71 1.07
N LEU A 141 -6.70 -35.13 1.70
CA LEU A 141 -6.80 -33.93 2.52
C LEU A 141 -6.58 -32.65 1.72
N LEU A 142 -7.05 -31.57 2.32
CA LEU A 142 -6.83 -30.23 1.84
C LEU A 142 -6.16 -29.40 2.91
N HIS A 143 -5.20 -28.60 2.50
CA HIS A 143 -4.41 -27.76 3.38
C HIS A 143 -4.56 -26.32 2.97
N VAL A 144 -4.73 -25.44 3.95
CA VAL A 144 -4.69 -23.99 3.74
C VAL A 144 -3.49 -23.40 4.48
N THR A 145 -2.78 -22.50 3.80
CA THR A 145 -1.72 -21.69 4.39
C THR A 145 -2.02 -20.22 4.12
N HIS A 146 -1.92 -19.39 5.15
CA HIS A 146 -2.16 -17.96 5.07
C HIS A 146 -0.87 -17.16 5.03
N PHE A 147 -0.82 -16.18 4.14
CA PHE A 147 0.33 -15.33 3.88
C PHE A 147 -0.06 -13.86 3.94
N GLU A 148 0.76 -13.07 4.62
CA GLU A 148 0.65 -11.61 4.60
C GLU A 148 1.84 -11.00 3.84
N LEU A 149 1.59 -9.91 3.13
CA LEU A 149 2.64 -9.12 2.50
C LEU A 149 3.42 -8.37 3.56
N ARG A 150 4.73 -8.64 3.68
CA ARG A 150 5.64 -7.92 4.58
C ARG A 150 6.89 -7.50 3.81
N GLY A 151 6.89 -6.24 3.39
CA GLY A 151 7.92 -5.72 2.48
C GLY A 151 7.89 -6.43 1.12
N GLN A 152 8.99 -7.09 0.73
CA GLN A 152 9.11 -7.84 -0.53
C GLN A 152 8.94 -9.36 -0.33
N ARG A 153 8.17 -9.76 0.69
CA ARG A 153 7.96 -11.16 1.05
C ARG A 153 6.49 -11.45 1.33
N LEU A 154 6.07 -12.66 0.99
CA LEU A 154 4.82 -13.28 1.43
C LEU A 154 5.14 -14.13 2.66
N GLU A 155 5.00 -13.52 3.82
CA GLU A 155 5.32 -14.18 5.08
C GLU A 155 4.15 -15.07 5.50
N LYS A 156 4.46 -16.35 5.68
CA LYS A 156 3.52 -17.31 6.24
C LYS A 156 3.21 -16.94 7.68
N VAL A 157 1.95 -16.63 7.95
CA VAL A 157 1.44 -16.27 9.29
C VAL A 157 1.02 -17.53 10.04
N TRP A 158 0.28 -18.42 9.38
CA TRP A 158 -0.17 -19.69 9.93
C TRP A 158 -0.32 -20.76 8.85
N GLY A 159 -0.60 -22.00 9.24
CA GLY A 159 -0.76 -23.15 8.34
C GLY A 159 0.50 -24.03 8.23
N PRO A 160 0.53 -25.03 7.32
CA PRO A 160 -0.65 -25.58 6.66
C PRO A 160 -1.59 -26.19 7.71
N GLU A 161 -2.87 -25.87 7.65
CA GLU A 161 -3.91 -26.49 8.49
C GLU A 161 -4.80 -27.37 7.63
N GLU A 162 -5.13 -28.57 8.14
CA GLU A 162 -6.09 -29.45 7.48
C GLU A 162 -7.48 -28.79 7.49
N THR A 163 -8.11 -28.73 6.31
CA THR A 163 -9.45 -28.19 6.15
C THR A 163 -10.32 -29.13 5.32
N VAL A 164 -11.61 -29.16 5.64
CA VAL A 164 -12.56 -30.07 4.99
C VAL A 164 -13.11 -29.41 3.73
N VAL A 165 -13.06 -30.13 2.60
CA VAL A 165 -13.69 -29.71 1.34
C VAL A 165 -15.19 -29.47 1.57
N GLY A 166 -15.57 -28.21 1.63
CA GLY A 166 -16.96 -27.80 1.77
C GLY A 166 -17.05 -26.30 1.65
N ASN A 167 -17.63 -25.84 0.54
CA ASN A 167 -18.00 -24.45 0.27
C ASN A 167 -18.46 -23.72 1.57
N PRO A 168 -17.98 -22.49 1.79
CA PRO A 168 -18.38 -21.43 0.88
C PRO A 168 -17.19 -20.61 0.35
N LEU A 169 -16.66 -21.01 -0.81
CA LEU A 169 -15.98 -20.08 -1.72
C LEU A 169 -16.89 -18.90 -2.16
N SER A 170 -18.17 -18.91 -1.77
CA SER A 170 -19.08 -17.78 -1.95
C SER A 170 -18.90 -16.64 -0.94
N GLU A 171 -18.16 -16.86 0.16
CA GLU A 171 -17.86 -15.81 1.15
C GLU A 171 -16.46 -15.21 0.97
N PHE A 172 -15.61 -15.78 0.10
CA PHE A 172 -14.28 -15.25 -0.19
C PHE A 172 -14.33 -14.28 -1.37
N THR A 173 -13.53 -13.21 -1.30
CA THR A 173 -13.31 -12.33 -2.45
C THR A 173 -12.42 -13.07 -3.45
N ARG A 174 -13.03 -13.44 -4.57
CA ARG A 174 -12.37 -14.24 -5.60
C ARG A 174 -11.45 -13.34 -6.42
N ILE A 175 -10.16 -13.70 -6.44
CA ILE A 175 -9.20 -13.15 -7.40
C ILE A 175 -9.77 -13.36 -8.79
N THR A 176 -9.91 -12.26 -9.53
CA THR A 176 -10.46 -12.25 -10.87
C THR A 176 -9.33 -11.96 -11.84
N TRP A 177 -8.84 -13.01 -12.50
CA TRP A 177 -7.73 -12.88 -13.44
C TRP A 177 -8.14 -12.17 -14.73
N HIS A 178 -7.50 -11.04 -14.99
CA HIS A 178 -7.60 -10.27 -16.23
C HIS A 178 -6.35 -10.47 -17.08
N PRO A 179 -6.44 -10.71 -18.40
CA PRO A 179 -5.24 -10.81 -19.24
C PRO A 179 -4.47 -9.48 -19.23
N THR A 180 -3.14 -9.50 -19.16
CA THR A 180 -2.33 -8.26 -19.15
C THR A 180 -2.45 -7.43 -20.43
N THR A 181 -2.97 -8.01 -21.52
CA THR A 181 -3.31 -7.30 -22.75
C THR A 181 -4.54 -6.39 -22.61
N ASP A 182 -5.29 -6.49 -21.51
CA ASP A 182 -6.45 -5.65 -21.19
C ASP A 182 -6.25 -4.93 -19.85
N ALA A 183 -5.97 -3.62 -19.92
CA ALA A 183 -5.76 -2.76 -18.76
C ALA A 183 -7.06 -2.28 -18.08
N ALA A 184 -8.24 -2.80 -18.46
CA ALA A 184 -9.53 -2.31 -17.96
C ALA A 184 -9.66 -2.40 -16.42
N ALA A 185 -9.13 -3.45 -15.80
CA ALA A 185 -9.19 -3.61 -14.35
C ALA A 185 -8.41 -2.54 -13.59
N LEU A 186 -7.35 -1.95 -14.18
CA LEU A 186 -6.68 -0.78 -13.59
C LEU A 186 -7.60 0.45 -13.47
N GLY A 187 -8.73 0.46 -14.17
CA GLY A 187 -9.78 1.47 -14.05
C GLY A 187 -10.54 1.44 -12.72
N THR A 188 -10.44 0.35 -11.95
CA THR A 188 -11.08 0.21 -10.63
C THR A 188 -10.27 0.86 -9.51
N ILE A 189 -8.99 1.18 -9.75
CA ILE A 189 -8.11 1.85 -8.80
C ILE A 189 -8.69 3.23 -8.48
N LYS A 190 -9.10 3.40 -7.24
CA LYS A 190 -9.63 4.65 -6.67
C LYS A 190 -8.53 5.31 -5.83
N PRO A 191 -8.61 6.63 -5.59
CA PRO A 191 -7.77 7.27 -4.58
C PRO A 191 -7.90 6.51 -3.24
N PRO A 192 -6.82 6.42 -2.46
CA PRO A 192 -6.82 5.58 -1.27
C PRO A 192 -7.45 6.31 -0.08
N GLU A 193 -8.74 6.56 -0.20
CA GLU A 193 -9.53 7.33 0.77
C GLU A 193 -10.75 6.55 1.24
N LEU A 194 -11.08 6.72 2.52
CA LEU A 194 -12.34 6.25 3.05
C LEU A 194 -13.45 7.19 2.58
N LYS A 195 -14.38 6.69 1.74
CA LYS A 195 -15.40 7.51 1.05
C LYS A 195 -16.42 8.19 1.97
N GLY A 196 -16.46 7.82 3.25
CA GLY A 196 -17.37 8.38 4.23
C GLY A 196 -17.21 7.69 5.59
N PRO A 197 -17.89 8.17 6.64
CA PRO A 197 -17.89 7.53 7.94
C PRO A 197 -18.37 6.07 7.87
N MET A 198 -17.67 5.17 8.55
CA MET A 198 -18.00 3.75 8.66
C MET A 198 -18.03 3.33 10.12
N GLU A 199 -18.88 2.38 10.47
CA GLU A 199 -18.95 1.81 11.81
C GLU A 199 -19.27 0.33 11.82
N GLY A 200 -18.87 -0.35 12.88
CA GLY A 200 -19.11 -1.78 13.08
C GLY A 200 -18.94 -2.21 14.53
N THR A 201 -19.37 -3.44 14.81
CA THR A 201 -19.13 -4.11 16.09
C THR A 201 -18.04 -5.15 15.89
N MET A 202 -16.95 -5.01 16.63
CA MET A 202 -15.78 -5.88 16.54
C MET A 202 -15.91 -7.01 17.55
N GLY A 203 -15.74 -8.26 17.11
CA GLY A 203 -15.60 -9.42 17.97
C GLY A 203 -14.15 -9.65 18.31
N GLN A 204 -13.82 -9.83 19.60
CA GLN A 204 -12.46 -9.94 20.07
C GLN A 204 -12.08 -11.39 20.42
N VAL A 205 -10.91 -11.82 19.94
CA VAL A 205 -10.26 -13.09 20.30
C VAL A 205 -8.95 -12.77 20.99
N SER A 206 -8.70 -13.36 22.17
CA SER A 206 -7.70 -12.87 23.10
C SER A 206 -7.13 -13.97 23.99
N GLU A 207 -5.81 -13.96 24.18
CA GLU A 207 -5.14 -14.75 25.22
C GLU A 207 -5.39 -14.19 26.63
N VAL A 208 -5.82 -12.93 26.72
CA VAL A 208 -6.25 -12.29 27.96
C VAL A 208 -7.68 -12.72 28.26
N GLU A 209 -7.85 -13.55 29.30
CA GLU A 209 -9.11 -14.24 29.63
C GLU A 209 -10.32 -13.29 29.71
N HIS A 210 -10.19 -12.12 30.36
CA HIS A 210 -11.31 -11.19 30.52
C HIS A 210 -11.69 -10.46 29.22
N LEU A 211 -10.83 -10.49 28.21
CA LEU A 211 -11.02 -9.87 26.90
C LEU A 211 -11.58 -10.88 25.87
N GLN A 212 -11.47 -12.19 26.12
CA GLN A 212 -11.93 -13.22 25.20
C GLN A 212 -13.44 -13.13 24.96
N GLY A 213 -13.85 -13.05 23.69
CA GLY A 213 -15.25 -13.02 23.28
C GLY A 213 -15.98 -11.70 23.59
N GLN A 214 -15.25 -10.66 24.04
CA GLN A 214 -15.83 -9.33 24.17
C GLN A 214 -16.15 -8.72 22.80
N GLN A 215 -17.07 -7.75 22.81
CA GLN A 215 -17.41 -6.97 21.64
C GLN A 215 -17.39 -5.48 21.98
N PHE A 216 -16.96 -4.67 21.03
CA PHE A 216 -16.98 -3.21 21.14
C PHE A 216 -17.36 -2.59 19.80
N ARG A 217 -18.02 -1.43 19.83
CA ARG A 217 -18.28 -0.68 18.61
C ARG A 217 -17.08 0.20 18.29
N VAL A 218 -16.79 0.33 17.01
CA VAL A 218 -15.80 1.25 16.47
C VAL A 218 -16.43 2.07 15.35
N ARG A 219 -16.03 3.33 15.26
CA ARG A 219 -16.40 4.23 14.17
C ARG A 219 -15.16 4.91 13.60
N PHE A 220 -15.05 4.85 12.28
CA PHE A 220 -13.99 5.43 11.47
C PHE A 220 -14.56 6.63 10.71
N GLU A 221 -13.95 7.79 10.84
CA GLU A 221 -14.35 9.01 10.14
C GLU A 221 -13.19 9.51 9.27
N PRO A 222 -13.39 9.70 7.96
CA PRO A 222 -12.37 10.35 7.14
C PRO A 222 -12.16 11.79 7.60
N THR A 223 -10.90 12.18 7.71
CA THR A 223 -10.48 13.54 8.06
C THR A 223 -9.51 14.06 7.01
N ALA A 224 -9.10 15.33 7.11
CA ALA A 224 -8.13 15.91 6.18
C ALA A 224 -6.75 15.24 6.24
N ASP A 225 -6.37 14.70 7.42
CA ASP A 225 -5.02 14.21 7.70
C ASP A 225 -4.95 12.68 7.90
N GLY A 226 -6.05 11.97 7.65
CA GLY A 226 -6.16 10.52 7.82
C GLY A 226 -7.56 10.09 8.27
N ILE A 227 -7.65 9.13 9.19
CA ILE A 227 -8.94 8.61 9.66
C ILE A 227 -9.00 8.77 11.18
N ALA A 228 -10.02 9.47 11.68
CA ALA A 228 -10.32 9.49 13.11
C ALA A 228 -11.00 8.16 13.49
N VAL A 229 -10.60 7.58 14.61
CA VAL A 229 -11.20 6.36 15.16
C VAL A 229 -11.78 6.65 16.53
N THR A 230 -12.99 6.17 16.78
CA THR A 230 -13.68 6.35 18.06
C THR A 230 -14.28 5.05 18.55
N TYR A 231 -14.25 4.88 19.88
CA TYR A 231 -14.76 3.72 20.60
C TYR A 231 -15.82 4.20 21.60
N PRO A 232 -17.08 4.38 21.18
CA PRO A 232 -18.08 5.08 21.96
C PRO A 232 -18.32 4.48 23.35
N GLU A 233 -18.39 3.15 23.45
CA GLU A 233 -18.65 2.45 24.72
C GLU A 233 -17.42 2.41 25.63
N LEU A 234 -16.22 2.54 25.06
CA LEU A 234 -14.96 2.58 25.81
C LEU A 234 -14.56 4.01 26.21
N GLY A 235 -15.19 5.03 25.63
CA GLY A 235 -14.86 6.43 25.88
C GLY A 235 -13.47 6.82 25.37
N CYS A 236 -13.01 6.19 24.28
CA CYS A 236 -11.71 6.46 23.67
C CYS A 236 -11.86 7.04 22.27
N ALA A 237 -10.87 7.84 21.88
CA ALA A 237 -10.72 8.34 20.53
C ALA A 237 -9.24 8.40 20.14
N GLY A 238 -8.98 8.30 18.85
CA GLY A 238 -7.64 8.33 18.30
C GLY A 238 -7.64 8.69 16.82
N HIS A 239 -6.47 8.55 16.22
CA HIS A 239 -6.24 8.79 14.82
C HIS A 239 -5.46 7.63 14.21
N LEU A 240 -5.77 7.32 12.95
CA LEU A 240 -5.13 6.29 12.17
C LEU A 240 -4.21 6.92 11.13
N THR A 241 -2.95 6.49 11.15
CA THR A 241 -1.95 6.88 10.16
C THR A 241 -1.63 5.68 9.29
N ARG A 242 -1.70 5.86 7.97
CA ARG A 242 -1.34 4.83 7.00
C ARG A 242 0.11 4.37 7.21
N THR A 243 0.31 3.08 7.10
CA THR A 243 1.61 2.41 7.15
C THR A 243 1.69 1.39 6.02
N ASN A 244 2.79 0.64 5.97
CA ASN A 244 2.97 -0.37 4.94
C ASN A 244 2.07 -1.59 5.15
N ASP A 245 1.56 -1.82 6.36
CA ASP A 245 0.84 -3.03 6.70
C ASP A 245 -0.56 -2.67 7.26
N GLY A 246 -1.24 -1.69 6.65
CA GLY A 246 -2.51 -1.13 7.15
C GLY A 246 -2.35 0.23 7.83
N PHE A 247 -3.07 0.46 8.91
CA PHE A 247 -3.13 1.73 9.63
C PHE A 247 -2.67 1.61 11.07
N ARG A 248 -1.68 2.41 11.47
CA ARG A 248 -1.24 2.52 12.86
C ARG A 248 -2.15 3.46 13.64
N GLU A 249 -2.68 2.97 14.74
CA GLU A 249 -3.48 3.75 15.67
C GLU A 249 -2.62 4.60 16.62
N THR A 250 -3.07 5.82 16.85
CA THR A 250 -2.61 6.66 17.96
C THR A 250 -3.83 7.13 18.77
N ILE A 251 -3.99 6.63 20.00
CA ILE A 251 -5.03 7.07 20.93
C ILE A 251 -4.69 8.46 21.46
N THR A 252 -5.64 9.38 21.32
CA THR A 252 -5.51 10.77 21.77
C THR A 252 -6.40 11.08 22.98
N GLU A 253 -7.45 10.28 23.20
CA GLU A 253 -8.38 10.42 24.33
C GLU A 253 -8.75 9.06 24.90
N GLY A 254 -8.92 8.97 26.22
CA GLY A 254 -9.26 7.73 26.92
C GLY A 254 -8.04 6.93 27.40
N THR A 255 -8.26 5.67 27.75
CA THR A 255 -7.23 4.74 28.27
C THR A 255 -7.15 3.43 27.48
N CYS A 256 -7.64 3.43 26.25
CA CYS A 256 -7.54 2.27 25.38
C CYS A 256 -6.07 1.99 24.99
N ASP A 257 -5.81 0.78 24.53
CA ASP A 257 -4.49 0.39 24.06
C ASP A 257 -4.06 1.26 22.88
N ASN A 258 -2.80 1.69 22.91
CA ASN A 258 -2.26 2.61 21.93
C ASN A 258 -1.26 1.90 21.01
N GLY A 259 -1.35 2.17 19.71
CA GLY A 259 -0.41 1.62 18.74
C GLY A 259 -0.83 0.28 18.13
N GLY A 260 -2.10 -0.10 18.24
CA GLY A 260 -2.62 -1.22 17.46
C GLY A 260 -2.60 -0.93 15.96
N THR A 261 -2.79 -1.97 15.17
CA THR A 261 -2.83 -1.88 13.70
C THR A 261 -4.21 -2.26 13.21
N TRP A 262 -4.82 -1.36 12.45
CA TRP A 262 -6.10 -1.57 11.78
C TRP A 262 -5.88 -1.90 10.31
N HIS A 263 -6.63 -2.83 9.79
CA HIS A 263 -6.71 -3.17 8.37
C HIS A 263 -8.16 -2.94 7.93
N LEU A 264 -8.37 -2.09 6.94
CA LEU A 264 -9.68 -1.72 6.42
C LEU A 264 -9.86 -2.32 5.03
N LEU A 265 -10.46 -3.51 4.96
CA LEU A 265 -10.69 -4.23 3.71
C LEU A 265 -12.05 -3.82 3.15
N ILE A 266 -12.04 -2.93 2.15
CA ILE A 266 -13.24 -2.31 1.60
C ILE A 266 -13.28 -2.44 0.09
N ASP A 267 -14.25 -3.21 -0.41
CA ASP A 267 -14.62 -3.30 -1.82
C ASP A 267 -16.07 -2.85 -2.04
N ASP A 268 -16.58 -2.97 -3.27
CA ASP A 268 -17.94 -2.49 -3.60
C ASP A 268 -19.06 -3.35 -2.96
N ASN A 269 -18.76 -4.54 -2.42
CA ASN A 269 -19.70 -5.50 -1.81
C ASN A 269 -19.37 -5.84 -0.34
N HIS A 270 -18.13 -5.67 0.09
CA HIS A 270 -17.61 -6.02 1.41
C HIS A 270 -16.93 -4.82 2.06
N ALA A 271 -17.15 -4.64 3.35
CA ALA A 271 -16.41 -3.70 4.17
C ALA A 271 -16.16 -4.37 5.51
N HIS A 272 -14.90 -4.59 5.84
CA HIS A 272 -14.47 -5.28 7.04
C HIS A 272 -13.32 -4.52 7.69
N ALA A 273 -13.29 -4.53 9.02
CA ALA A 273 -12.15 -4.07 9.79
C ALA A 273 -11.54 -5.25 10.53
N PHE A 274 -10.21 -5.28 10.54
CA PHE A 274 -9.42 -6.21 11.34
C PHE A 274 -8.42 -5.41 12.18
N TYR A 275 -8.24 -5.81 13.43
CA TYR A 275 -7.38 -5.14 14.39
C TYR A 275 -6.41 -6.13 15.02
N ASN A 276 -5.14 -5.73 15.05
CA ASN A 276 -4.09 -6.36 15.82
C ASN A 276 -3.70 -5.45 17.00
N SER A 277 -3.79 -5.98 18.22
CA SER A 277 -3.30 -5.30 19.41
C SER A 277 -1.80 -4.99 19.33
N PRO A 278 -1.32 -3.91 19.97
CA PRO A 278 0.09 -3.50 19.91
C PRO A 278 1.06 -4.54 20.50
N ASP A 279 0.59 -5.36 21.44
CA ASP A 279 1.37 -6.42 22.08
C ASP A 279 1.12 -7.81 21.47
N GLY A 280 0.24 -7.91 20.48
CA GLY A 280 -0.11 -9.14 19.77
C GLY A 280 -0.94 -10.15 20.58
N ARG A 281 -1.48 -9.76 21.75
CA ARG A 281 -2.18 -10.69 22.65
C ARG A 281 -3.66 -10.89 22.34
N TYR A 282 -4.23 -10.00 21.54
CA TYR A 282 -5.58 -10.12 21.03
C TYR A 282 -5.73 -9.54 19.62
N THR A 283 -6.73 -10.04 18.91
CA THR A 283 -7.21 -9.49 17.65
C THR A 283 -8.69 -9.16 17.78
N ALA A 284 -9.18 -8.27 16.94
CA ALA A 284 -10.61 -8.01 16.83
C ALA A 284 -11.01 -7.76 15.40
N ASP A 285 -12.17 -8.23 14.99
CA ASP A 285 -12.62 -8.09 13.62
C ASP A 285 -14.13 -7.90 13.53
N GLY A 286 -14.60 -7.27 12.46
CA GLY A 286 -16.02 -7.17 12.21
C GLY A 286 -16.38 -6.41 10.95
N ARG A 287 -17.61 -6.68 10.50
CA ARG A 287 -18.19 -6.01 9.34
C ARG A 287 -18.45 -4.53 9.63
N LEU A 288 -18.13 -3.70 8.64
CA LEU A 288 -18.42 -2.27 8.63
C LEU A 288 -19.67 -1.96 7.80
N THR A 289 -20.35 -0.89 8.20
CA THR A 289 -21.47 -0.29 7.49
C THR A 289 -21.33 1.24 7.47
N PRO A 290 -21.86 1.95 6.47
CA PRO A 290 -21.85 3.41 6.48
C PRO A 290 -22.52 3.95 7.75
N ALA A 291 -21.85 4.86 8.45
CA ALA A 291 -22.41 5.48 9.65
C ALA A 291 -23.42 6.57 9.25
N GLY A 292 -24.61 6.53 9.86
CA GLY A 292 -25.69 7.51 9.68
C GLY A 292 -25.56 8.75 10.54
#